data_AF-A0A440KD10-F1
#
_entry.id   AF-A0A440KD10-F1
#
_cell.length_a   1.000
_cell.length_b   1.000
_cell.length_c   1.000
_cell.angle_alpha   90.00
_cell.angle_beta   90.00
_cell.angle_gamma   90.00
#
_symmetry.space_group_name_H-M   'P 1'
#
loop_
_entity.id
_entity.type
_entity.pdbx_description
1 polymer ?
#
loop_
_entity_poly.entity_id
_entity_poly.type
_entity_poly.pdbx_seq_one_letter_code
_entity_poly.pdbx_strand_id
1 'polypeptide(L)'
;MSVRRLADASVQPATFAFNEANAAAAQQWIAKYPKGREQSAIIPLLMIAQEQEGWVTKAAIETISDMLGMPRIRGLEVATFYTQYQLNPVGTRAHIQVCGTTPCMLRGSEALMDVCRSKIHHDQFHTNDKGTLSWEEVECLGACVNAPMVMIFKDTFEDLTPERLAEIIDLYDAGKGAEVKPGPQNGRHGSEPADGLKTLTSEKAILKSTRDKEAKAAAKAAKDAAAAAPAAAPAAVVSQAVPAAAPAPAAPAASGPVAPSKSGKPKTDAPETSPALATPSPVKVAPATEKAASVRAPRHSAANANQASPEVEAVSKPRSGPKNKAEPAAAFKAPETKQPVAKTEKPSLDDKNRPAGIERPATVDDLKLISGVGPKIEAILHSLGIYTFAQVAAWKKAEREWVDGYLNFRGRIERDDWVKQAKALAKGGVAEYIRVFGKKPV
;
A
#
# COMPACT_ATOMS: atom_id res chain seq x y z
N MET A 1 1.02 -8.11 -0.38
CA MET A 1 -0.43 -8.07 -0.64
C MET A 1 -1.11 -9.02 0.32
N SER A 2 -1.64 -8.50 1.42
CA SER A 2 -2.55 -9.26 2.29
C SER A 2 -3.74 -9.73 1.44
N VAL A 3 -4.10 -11.00 1.55
CA VAL A 3 -5.26 -11.53 0.83
C VAL A 3 -6.50 -10.96 1.48
N ARG A 4 -7.09 -9.90 0.90
CA ARG A 4 -8.38 -9.35 1.36
C ARG A 4 -9.47 -10.38 1.09
N ARG A 5 -10.27 -10.68 2.10
CA ARG A 5 -11.35 -11.68 2.03
C ARG A 5 -12.68 -10.98 2.27
N LEU A 6 -13.73 -11.54 1.67
CA LEU A 6 -15.10 -11.18 2.01
C LEU A 6 -15.40 -11.58 3.46
N ALA A 7 -16.33 -10.86 4.08
CA ALA A 7 -16.86 -11.20 5.40
C ALA A 7 -17.39 -12.63 5.46
N ASP A 8 -17.42 -13.17 6.68
CA ASP A 8 -17.94 -14.50 6.96
C ASP A 8 -19.37 -14.68 6.41
N ALA A 9 -19.67 -15.89 5.96
CA ALA A 9 -20.98 -16.22 5.41
C ALA A 9 -22.13 -15.93 6.41
N SER A 10 -21.87 -15.95 7.73
CA SER A 10 -22.86 -15.66 8.76
C SER A 10 -23.36 -14.22 8.76
N VAL A 11 -22.58 -13.27 8.22
CA VAL A 11 -22.96 -11.83 8.17
C VAL A 11 -23.25 -11.35 6.75
N GLN A 12 -23.06 -12.20 5.73
CA GLN A 12 -23.38 -11.87 4.34
C GLN A 12 -24.89 -11.93 4.11
N PRO A 13 -25.52 -10.90 3.55
CA PRO A 13 -26.92 -10.99 3.15
C PRO A 13 -27.08 -11.99 1.99
N ALA A 14 -28.21 -12.68 1.95
CA ALA A 14 -28.50 -13.67 0.91
C ALA A 14 -28.74 -13.04 -0.46
N THR A 15 -29.26 -11.81 -0.50
CA THR A 15 -29.63 -11.10 -1.72
C THR A 15 -29.23 -9.63 -1.64
N PHE A 16 -29.15 -8.99 -2.81
CA PHE A 16 -28.93 -7.56 -2.95
C PHE A 16 -29.74 -7.04 -4.12
N ALA A 17 -30.38 -5.90 -3.92
CA ALA A 17 -31.00 -5.11 -4.96
C ALA A 17 -30.75 -3.62 -4.68
N PHE A 18 -30.47 -2.84 -5.72
CA PHE A 18 -30.49 -1.40 -5.58
C PHE A 18 -31.90 -0.93 -5.24
N ASN A 19 -32.01 0.07 -4.36
CA ASN A 19 -33.24 0.84 -4.22
C ASN A 19 -33.56 1.59 -5.54
N GLU A 20 -34.77 2.11 -5.67
CA GLU A 20 -35.24 2.73 -6.92
C GLU A 20 -34.31 3.86 -7.42
N ALA A 21 -33.88 4.74 -6.52
CA ALA A 21 -32.99 5.86 -6.84
C ALA A 21 -31.60 5.36 -7.30
N ASN A 22 -31.03 4.39 -6.61
CA ASN A 22 -29.73 3.81 -6.92
C ASN A 22 -29.77 2.95 -8.18
N ALA A 23 -30.90 2.30 -8.48
CA ALA A 23 -31.10 1.57 -9.73
C ALA A 23 -31.07 2.53 -10.92
N ALA A 24 -31.73 3.68 -10.81
CA ALA A 24 -31.67 4.73 -11.83
C ALA A 24 -30.24 5.31 -11.96
N ALA A 25 -29.56 5.57 -10.85
CA ALA A 25 -28.18 6.06 -10.84
C ALA A 25 -27.20 5.04 -11.48
N ALA A 26 -27.37 3.74 -11.21
CA ALA A 26 -26.59 2.68 -11.82
C ALA A 26 -26.74 2.68 -13.35
N GLN A 27 -27.96 2.83 -13.88
CA GLN A 27 -28.19 2.94 -15.32
C GLN A 27 -27.53 4.19 -15.92
N GLN A 28 -27.56 5.32 -15.23
CA GLN A 28 -26.86 6.53 -15.67
C GLN A 28 -25.34 6.31 -15.74
N TRP A 29 -24.75 5.61 -14.77
CA TRP A 29 -23.33 5.27 -14.79
C TRP A 29 -22.98 4.32 -15.93
N ILE A 30 -23.80 3.29 -16.19
CA ILE A 30 -23.62 2.37 -17.31
C ILE A 30 -23.64 3.14 -18.64
N ALA A 31 -24.60 4.06 -18.81
CA ALA A 31 -24.76 4.84 -20.03
C ALA A 31 -23.59 5.81 -20.33
N LYS A 32 -22.70 6.09 -19.37
CA LYS A 32 -21.49 6.90 -19.61
C LYS A 32 -20.44 6.15 -20.44
N TYR A 33 -20.52 4.82 -20.52
CA TYR A 33 -19.55 4.00 -21.23
C TYR A 33 -20.06 3.62 -22.63
N PRO A 34 -19.16 3.49 -23.62
CA PRO A 34 -19.54 3.04 -24.95
C PRO A 34 -20.23 1.68 -24.93
N LYS A 35 -21.12 1.44 -25.89
CA LYS A 35 -21.79 0.14 -26.08
C LYS A 35 -20.76 -0.99 -26.21
N GLY A 36 -20.97 -2.09 -25.49
CA GLY A 36 -20.03 -3.21 -25.39
C GLY A 36 -18.86 -3.00 -24.41
N ARG A 37 -18.82 -1.85 -23.71
CA ARG A 37 -17.82 -1.51 -22.68
C ARG A 37 -18.45 -1.16 -21.33
N GLU A 38 -19.70 -1.56 -21.12
CA GLU A 38 -20.51 -1.32 -19.93
C GLU A 38 -19.85 -1.85 -18.65
N GLN A 39 -19.06 -2.92 -18.76
CA GLN A 39 -18.28 -3.51 -17.65
C GLN A 39 -17.38 -2.50 -16.92
N SER A 40 -17.00 -1.40 -17.59
CA SER A 40 -16.22 -0.31 -16.99
C SER A 40 -16.98 0.41 -15.87
N ALA A 41 -18.31 0.27 -15.80
CA ALA A 41 -19.15 0.81 -14.75
C ALA A 41 -19.05 0.03 -13.42
N ILE A 42 -18.31 -1.08 -13.35
CA ILE A 42 -18.19 -1.91 -12.14
C ILE A 42 -17.75 -1.09 -10.91
N ILE A 43 -16.79 -0.18 -11.09
CA ILE A 43 -16.25 0.63 -9.98
C ILE A 43 -17.33 1.54 -9.36
N PRO A 44 -17.96 2.45 -10.12
CA PRO A 44 -18.99 3.31 -9.55
C PRO A 44 -20.21 2.53 -9.03
N LEU A 45 -20.59 1.41 -9.65
CA LEU A 45 -21.72 0.59 -9.16
C LEU A 45 -21.42 -0.08 -7.82
N LEU A 46 -20.21 -0.60 -7.62
CA LEU A 46 -19.79 -1.14 -6.32
C LEU A 46 -19.74 -0.04 -5.25
N MET A 47 -19.34 1.18 -5.60
CA MET A 47 -19.39 2.31 -4.67
C MET A 47 -20.82 2.66 -4.27
N ILE A 48 -21.76 2.71 -5.21
CA ILE A 48 -23.19 2.95 -4.91
C ILE A 48 -23.75 1.84 -4.01
N ALA A 49 -23.40 0.58 -4.27
CA ALA A 49 -23.83 -0.54 -3.42
C ALA A 49 -23.27 -0.43 -2.00
N GLN A 50 -21.99 -0.05 -1.86
CA GLN A 50 -21.37 0.22 -0.58
C GLN A 50 -22.07 1.34 0.18
N GLU A 51 -22.45 2.43 -0.50
CA GLU A 51 -23.17 3.54 0.14
C GLU A 51 -24.56 3.13 0.62
N GLN A 52 -25.22 2.21 -0.10
CA GLN A 52 -26.53 1.70 0.28
C GLN A 52 -26.48 0.76 1.49
N GLU A 53 -25.50 -0.15 1.53
CA GLU A 53 -25.41 -1.24 2.52
C GLU A 53 -24.39 -0.96 3.63
N GLY A 54 -23.58 0.09 3.50
CA GLY A 54 -22.44 0.43 4.35
C GLY A 54 -21.12 -0.29 3.97
N TRP A 55 -21.19 -1.36 3.18
CA TRP A 55 -20.05 -2.17 2.75
C TRP A 55 -20.40 -2.98 1.48
N VAL A 56 -19.40 -3.51 0.78
CA VAL A 56 -19.58 -4.31 -0.44
C VAL A 56 -19.79 -5.79 -0.10
N THR A 57 -21.03 -6.24 -0.22
CA THR A 57 -21.43 -7.62 0.05
C THR A 57 -21.15 -8.54 -1.14
N LYS A 58 -21.06 -9.85 -0.88
CA LYS A 58 -20.96 -10.85 -1.96
C LYS A 58 -22.15 -10.76 -2.92
N ALA A 59 -23.37 -10.65 -2.37
CA ALA A 59 -24.58 -10.54 -3.17
C ALA A 59 -24.55 -9.30 -4.08
N ALA A 60 -24.07 -8.15 -3.59
CA ALA A 60 -23.91 -6.95 -4.41
C ALA A 60 -22.94 -7.17 -5.57
N ILE A 61 -21.77 -7.78 -5.32
CA ILE A 61 -20.77 -8.06 -6.36
C ILE A 61 -21.38 -8.95 -7.46
N GLU A 62 -22.09 -10.01 -7.06
CA GLU A 62 -22.69 -10.96 -8.01
C GLU A 62 -23.82 -10.30 -8.81
N THR A 63 -24.74 -9.58 -8.15
CA THR A 63 -25.83 -8.86 -8.83
C THR A 63 -25.31 -7.83 -9.82
N ILE A 64 -24.29 -7.05 -9.44
CA ILE A 64 -23.69 -6.04 -10.34
C ILE A 64 -22.94 -6.71 -11.50
N SER A 65 -22.23 -7.82 -11.25
CA SER A 65 -21.55 -8.56 -12.32
C SER A 65 -22.56 -9.10 -13.34
N ASP A 66 -23.67 -9.66 -12.86
CA ASP A 66 -24.74 -10.17 -13.71
C ASP A 66 -25.40 -9.02 -14.50
N MET A 67 -25.64 -7.86 -13.86
CA MET A 67 -26.17 -6.65 -14.49
C MET A 67 -25.29 -6.13 -15.63
N LEU A 68 -23.96 -6.22 -15.48
CA LEU A 68 -22.97 -5.78 -16.48
C LEU A 68 -22.63 -6.87 -17.51
N GLY A 69 -23.25 -8.05 -17.42
CA GLY A 69 -22.96 -9.19 -18.29
C GLY A 69 -21.50 -9.64 -18.21
N MET A 70 -20.89 -9.57 -17.02
CA MET A 70 -19.49 -9.94 -16.80
C MET A 70 -19.34 -11.14 -15.85
N PRO A 71 -18.26 -11.93 -15.97
CA PRO A 71 -18.02 -13.04 -15.05
C PRO A 71 -17.87 -12.54 -13.61
N ARG A 72 -18.59 -13.16 -12.65
CA ARG A 72 -18.55 -12.80 -11.22
C ARG A 72 -17.15 -12.76 -10.62
N ILE A 73 -16.24 -13.61 -11.12
CA ILE A 73 -14.82 -13.60 -10.68
C ILE A 73 -14.15 -12.25 -10.97
N ARG A 74 -14.51 -11.56 -12.05
CA ARG A 74 -13.98 -10.22 -12.35
C ARG A 74 -14.51 -9.18 -11.38
N GLY A 75 -15.77 -9.26 -10.98
CA GLY A 75 -16.32 -8.44 -9.90
C GLY A 75 -15.58 -8.66 -8.58
N LEU A 76 -15.31 -9.92 -8.23
CA LEU A 76 -14.53 -10.27 -7.03
C LEU A 76 -13.08 -9.76 -7.10
N GLU A 77 -12.42 -9.88 -8.25
CA GLU A 77 -11.08 -9.34 -8.47
C GLU A 77 -11.04 -7.83 -8.24
N VAL A 78 -12.00 -7.08 -8.81
CA VAL A 78 -12.10 -5.63 -8.61
C VAL A 78 -12.34 -5.30 -7.14
N ALA A 79 -13.34 -5.94 -6.50
CA ALA A 79 -13.70 -5.66 -5.11
C ALA A 79 -12.55 -5.96 -4.13
N THR A 80 -11.78 -7.02 -4.39
CA THR A 80 -10.65 -7.42 -3.54
C THR A 80 -9.36 -6.65 -3.83
N PHE A 81 -9.21 -6.12 -5.05
CA PHE A 81 -8.04 -5.33 -5.44
C PHE A 81 -8.06 -3.91 -4.88
N TYR A 82 -9.20 -3.20 -5.00
CA TYR A 82 -9.31 -1.82 -4.53
C TYR A 82 -9.67 -1.77 -3.04
N THR A 83 -8.80 -1.15 -2.24
CA THR A 83 -8.95 -1.07 -0.78
C THR A 83 -10.14 -0.25 -0.30
N GLN A 84 -10.60 0.69 -1.13
CA GLN A 84 -11.75 1.57 -0.86
C GLN A 84 -13.08 0.81 -0.68
N TYR A 85 -13.17 -0.40 -1.24
CA TYR A 85 -14.31 -1.28 -0.98
C TYR A 85 -14.11 -1.98 0.34
N GLN A 86 -15.01 -1.72 1.28
CA GLN A 86 -15.10 -2.39 2.56
C GLN A 86 -15.76 -3.75 2.33
N LEU A 87 -14.99 -4.81 2.55
CA LEU A 87 -15.44 -6.20 2.34
C LEU A 87 -15.96 -6.86 3.62
N ASN A 88 -16.02 -6.09 4.70
CA ASN A 88 -16.55 -6.46 6.00
C ASN A 88 -17.46 -5.33 6.51
N PRO A 89 -18.41 -5.63 7.41
CA PRO A 89 -19.18 -4.61 8.10
C PRO A 89 -18.25 -3.60 8.79
N VAL A 90 -18.52 -2.31 8.59
CA VAL A 90 -17.85 -1.19 9.26
C VAL A 90 -18.87 -0.40 10.08
N GLY A 91 -18.39 0.53 10.91
CA GLY A 91 -19.21 1.37 11.76
C GLY A 91 -20.27 2.13 10.97
N THR A 92 -21.53 2.01 11.38
CA THR A 92 -22.68 2.61 10.68
C THR A 92 -22.73 4.14 10.74
N ARG A 93 -22.10 4.75 11.74
CA ARG A 93 -22.02 6.21 11.91
C ARG A 93 -20.68 6.78 11.47
N ALA A 94 -19.59 6.06 11.69
CA ALA A 94 -18.27 6.47 11.23
C ALA A 94 -17.34 5.26 10.98
N HIS A 95 -16.66 5.32 9.85
CA HIS A 95 -15.48 4.50 9.57
C HIS A 95 -14.29 5.42 9.35
N ILE A 96 -13.40 5.48 10.35
CA ILE A 96 -12.30 6.44 10.44
C ILE A 96 -11.04 5.82 9.85
N GLN A 97 -10.54 6.42 8.77
CA GLN A 97 -9.33 6.01 8.07
C GLN A 97 -8.22 7.01 8.40
N VAL A 98 -7.28 6.61 9.24
CA VAL A 98 -6.17 7.47 9.71
C VAL A 98 -4.97 7.31 8.78
N CYS A 99 -4.46 8.41 8.23
CA CYS A 99 -3.24 8.37 7.41
C CYS A 99 -2.00 8.07 8.28
N GLY A 100 -1.40 6.89 8.09
CA GLY A 100 -0.18 6.45 8.78
C GLY A 100 1.13 6.83 8.09
N THR A 101 1.08 7.41 6.89
CA THR A 101 2.29 7.64 6.08
C THR A 101 3.18 8.78 6.60
N THR A 102 4.43 8.79 6.14
CA THR A 102 5.52 9.63 6.66
C THR A 102 5.15 11.09 6.92
N PRO A 103 4.48 11.84 6.01
CA PRO A 103 4.16 13.24 6.31
C PRO A 103 3.18 13.41 7.48
N CYS A 104 2.19 12.52 7.62
CA CYS A 104 1.26 12.53 8.75
C CYS A 104 1.92 12.00 10.02
N MET A 105 2.76 10.97 9.91
CA MET A 105 3.56 10.44 11.02
C MET A 105 4.47 11.53 11.62
N LEU A 106 5.19 12.28 10.78
CA LEU A 106 6.03 13.41 11.22
C LEU A 106 5.23 14.53 11.90
N ARG A 107 3.93 14.61 11.62
CA ARG A 107 2.99 15.57 12.20
C ARG A 107 2.20 14.98 13.38
N GLY A 108 2.52 13.77 13.82
CA GLY A 108 1.95 13.15 15.01
C GLY A 108 0.70 12.30 14.78
N SER A 109 0.51 11.70 13.60
CA SER A 109 -0.67 10.85 13.34
C SER A 109 -0.75 9.60 14.21
N GLU A 110 0.36 9.14 14.81
CA GLU A 110 0.34 8.04 15.78
C GLU A 110 -0.53 8.36 17.00
N ALA A 111 -0.53 9.61 17.46
CA ALA A 111 -1.39 10.07 18.55
C ALA A 111 -2.88 10.07 18.14
N LEU A 112 -3.19 10.29 16.85
CA LEU A 112 -4.55 10.14 16.34
C LEU A 112 -5.00 8.67 16.35
N MET A 113 -4.08 7.75 16.06
CA MET A 113 -4.38 6.32 16.17
C MET A 113 -4.59 5.90 17.63
N ASP A 114 -3.88 6.48 18.61
CA ASP A 114 -4.12 6.23 20.04
C ASP A 114 -5.54 6.67 20.48
N VAL A 115 -6.02 7.79 19.93
CA VAL A 115 -7.41 8.22 20.14
C VAL A 115 -8.39 7.20 19.57
N CYS A 116 -8.14 6.66 18.36
CA CYS A 116 -8.99 5.63 17.77
C CYS A 116 -8.96 4.32 18.59
N ARG A 117 -7.77 3.90 19.03
CA ARG A 117 -7.58 2.73 19.91
C ARG A 117 -8.40 2.81 21.19
N SER A 118 -8.42 3.99 21.81
CA SER A 118 -9.08 4.20 23.11
C SER A 118 -10.59 4.43 22.99
N LYS A 119 -11.06 5.16 21.96
CA LYS A 119 -12.48 5.53 21.83
C LYS A 119 -13.32 4.57 21.00
N ILE A 120 -12.70 3.75 20.14
CA ILE A 120 -13.42 2.88 19.20
C ILE A 120 -13.16 1.42 19.51
N HIS A 121 -11.92 0.97 19.30
CA HIS A 121 -11.51 -0.41 19.54
C HIS A 121 -9.97 -0.48 19.54
N HIS A 122 -9.36 -1.30 20.40
CA HIS A 122 -7.90 -1.43 20.46
C HIS A 122 -7.30 -1.90 19.12
N ASP A 123 -7.94 -2.87 18.48
CA ASP A 123 -7.53 -3.39 17.18
C ASP A 123 -8.24 -2.69 16.03
N GLN A 124 -7.51 -2.44 14.93
CA GLN A 124 -8.05 -1.96 13.66
C GLN A 124 -9.04 -2.97 13.05
N PHE A 125 -9.86 -2.51 12.10
CA PHE A 125 -10.84 -3.34 11.37
C PHE A 125 -11.94 -3.98 12.23
N HIS A 126 -12.10 -3.52 13.48
CA HIS A 126 -13.18 -3.93 14.38
C HIS A 126 -14.12 -2.76 14.64
N THR A 127 -15.40 -3.07 14.77
CA THR A 127 -16.39 -2.11 15.24
C THR A 127 -16.35 -1.99 16.76
N ASN A 128 -16.79 -0.86 17.30
CA ASN A 128 -17.12 -0.75 18.72
C ASN A 128 -18.32 -1.65 19.08
N ASP A 129 -18.61 -1.81 20.38
CA ASP A 129 -19.69 -2.67 20.88
C ASP A 129 -21.08 -2.34 20.31
N LYS A 130 -21.31 -1.07 19.96
CA LYS A 130 -22.58 -0.60 19.38
C LYS A 130 -22.68 -0.83 17.86
N GLY A 131 -21.59 -1.21 17.19
CA GLY A 131 -21.53 -1.29 15.72
C GLY A 131 -21.60 0.08 15.01
N THR A 132 -21.39 1.18 15.74
CA THR A 132 -21.53 2.55 15.21
C THR A 132 -20.23 3.12 14.69
N LEU A 133 -19.10 2.72 15.28
CA LEU A 133 -17.78 3.25 14.96
C LEU A 133 -16.82 2.13 14.59
N SER A 134 -15.87 2.42 13.73
CA SER A 134 -14.75 1.54 13.39
C SER A 134 -13.57 2.38 12.88
N TRP A 135 -12.37 1.81 12.89
CA TRP A 135 -11.20 2.50 12.36
C TRP A 135 -10.20 1.57 11.69
N GLU A 136 -9.40 2.15 10.79
CA GLU A 136 -8.23 1.52 10.19
C GLU A 136 -7.13 2.57 9.95
N GLU A 137 -5.89 2.11 9.96
CA GLU A 137 -4.77 2.84 9.40
C GLU A 137 -4.74 2.64 7.88
N VAL A 138 -4.57 3.75 7.16
CA VAL A 138 -4.47 3.74 5.71
C VAL A 138 -3.19 4.42 5.24
N GLU A 139 -2.87 4.14 3.99
CA GLU A 139 -1.78 4.79 3.26
C GLU A 139 -2.11 6.27 2.96
N CYS A 140 -1.26 6.91 2.16
CA CYS A 140 -1.35 8.34 1.86
C CYS A 140 -2.70 8.70 1.22
N LEU A 141 -3.44 9.60 1.87
CA LEU A 141 -4.72 10.15 1.40
C LEU A 141 -4.57 11.46 0.59
N GLY A 142 -3.33 11.91 0.34
CA GLY A 142 -3.05 13.02 -0.58
C GLY A 142 -3.22 14.44 0.00
N ALA A 143 -3.45 14.60 1.30
CA ALA A 143 -3.59 15.90 1.97
C ALA A 143 -2.36 16.28 2.82
N CYS A 144 -1.15 16.02 2.32
CA CYS A 144 0.10 16.13 3.07
C CYS A 144 0.37 17.54 3.65
N VAL A 145 -0.11 18.60 2.99
CA VAL A 145 0.08 20.00 3.40
C VAL A 145 -0.85 20.43 4.55
N ASN A 146 -1.82 19.59 4.90
CA ASN A 146 -2.75 19.75 6.03
C ASN A 146 -2.63 18.59 7.02
N ALA A 147 -1.45 17.97 7.12
CA ALA A 147 -1.22 16.86 8.03
C ALA A 147 -1.17 17.29 9.52
N PRO A 148 -1.66 16.46 10.46
CA PRO A 148 -2.20 15.11 10.24
C PRO A 148 -3.70 15.14 9.93
N MET A 149 -4.19 14.09 9.27
CA MET A 149 -5.56 14.03 8.75
C MET A 149 -6.18 12.63 8.83
N VAL A 150 -7.51 12.60 8.81
CA VAL A 150 -8.31 11.37 8.68
C VAL A 150 -9.37 11.55 7.60
N MET A 151 -9.86 10.44 7.07
CA MET A 151 -11.07 10.42 6.26
C MET A 151 -12.15 9.65 7.01
N ILE A 152 -13.35 10.22 7.13
CA ILE A 152 -14.52 9.54 7.68
C ILE A 152 -15.51 9.36 6.54
N PHE A 153 -15.66 8.12 6.10
CA PHE A 153 -16.32 7.78 4.83
C PHE A 153 -15.75 8.55 3.63
N LYS A 154 -16.41 9.63 3.21
CA LYS A 154 -16.02 10.46 2.06
C LYS A 154 -15.45 11.81 2.48
N ASP A 155 -15.65 12.19 3.73
CA ASP A 155 -15.31 13.51 4.25
C ASP A 155 -13.89 13.50 4.81
N THR A 156 -13.13 14.51 4.45
CA THR A 156 -11.73 14.67 4.84
C THR A 156 -11.64 15.69 5.99
N PHE A 157 -10.95 15.33 7.07
CA PHE A 157 -10.73 16.19 8.23
C PHE A 157 -9.23 16.33 8.46
N GLU A 158 -8.75 17.57 8.47
CA GLU A 158 -7.32 17.88 8.35
C GLU A 158 -6.84 18.80 9.47
N ASP A 159 -5.52 19.00 9.57
CA ASP A 159 -4.86 19.79 10.61
C ASP A 159 -5.32 19.39 12.02
N LEU A 160 -5.50 18.08 12.24
CA LEU A 160 -6.09 17.53 13.44
C LEU A 160 -5.12 17.53 14.62
N THR A 161 -5.67 17.77 15.81
CA THR A 161 -5.03 17.40 17.08
C THR A 161 -5.74 16.16 17.67
N PRO A 162 -5.13 15.43 18.60
CA PRO A 162 -5.77 14.32 19.28
C PRO A 162 -7.10 14.71 19.95
N GLU A 163 -7.13 15.88 20.60
CA GLU A 163 -8.32 16.40 21.28
C GLU A 163 -9.43 16.68 20.26
N ARG A 164 -9.07 17.33 19.14
CA ARG A 164 -10.05 17.65 18.11
C ARG A 164 -10.61 16.39 17.44
N LEU A 165 -9.77 15.38 17.18
CA LEU A 165 -10.25 14.10 16.67
C LEU A 165 -11.17 13.40 17.68
N ALA A 166 -10.84 13.43 18.96
CA ALA A 166 -11.68 12.85 20.00
C ALA A 166 -13.08 13.49 20.04
N GLU A 167 -13.17 14.82 19.94
CA GLU A 167 -14.44 15.55 19.83
C GLU A 167 -15.24 15.14 18.58
N ILE A 168 -14.57 15.03 17.43
CA ILE A 168 -15.20 14.60 16.18
C ILE A 168 -15.78 13.19 16.35
N ILE A 169 -15.02 12.26 16.92
CA ILE A 169 -15.48 10.89 17.20
C ILE A 169 -16.72 10.90 18.10
N ASP A 170 -16.73 11.70 19.17
CA ASP A 170 -17.87 11.80 20.07
C ASP A 170 -19.11 12.38 19.39
N LEU A 171 -18.95 13.35 18.48
CA LEU A 171 -20.04 13.87 17.66
C LEU A 171 -20.60 12.82 16.70
N TYR A 172 -19.74 12.04 16.04
CA TYR A 172 -20.19 10.93 15.20
C TYR A 172 -20.90 9.85 16.01
N ASP A 173 -20.39 9.47 17.19
CA ASP A 173 -21.09 8.50 18.04
C ASP A 173 -22.43 9.04 18.54
N ALA A 174 -22.55 10.34 18.77
CA ALA A 174 -23.83 10.99 19.11
C ALA A 174 -24.79 11.15 17.92
N GLY A 175 -24.39 10.78 16.70
CA GLY A 175 -25.19 10.97 15.48
C GLY A 175 -25.20 12.41 14.94
N LYS A 176 -24.26 13.24 15.39
CA LYS A 176 -24.09 14.65 15.02
C LYS A 176 -22.89 14.91 14.11
N GLY A 177 -22.34 13.86 13.49
CA GLY A 177 -21.15 13.98 12.63
C GLY A 177 -21.31 14.98 11.48
N ALA A 178 -22.52 15.14 10.95
CA ALA A 178 -22.82 16.10 9.87
C ALA A 178 -22.66 17.57 10.29
N GLU A 179 -22.58 17.87 11.60
CA GLU A 179 -22.31 19.22 12.11
C GLU A 179 -20.81 19.58 11.99
N VAL A 180 -19.93 18.59 11.82
CA VAL A 180 -18.49 18.81 11.66
C VAL A 180 -18.19 19.16 10.21
N LYS A 181 -17.69 20.38 9.98
CA LYS A 181 -17.31 20.83 8.64
C LYS A 181 -16.04 20.08 8.15
N PRO A 182 -16.06 19.45 6.97
CA PRO A 182 -14.87 18.86 6.36
C PRO A 182 -13.82 19.92 5.99
N GLY A 183 -12.55 19.50 5.99
CA GLY A 183 -11.37 20.33 5.72
C GLY A 183 -10.51 20.58 6.98
N PRO A 184 -9.65 21.61 6.94
CA PRO A 184 -8.79 21.98 8.07
C PRO A 184 -9.59 22.33 9.33
N GLN A 185 -9.16 21.81 10.48
CA GLN A 185 -9.82 22.04 11.77
C GLN A 185 -9.17 23.16 12.61
N ASN A 186 -8.19 23.88 12.06
CA ASN A 186 -7.42 24.93 12.74
C ASN A 186 -7.78 26.36 12.30
N GLY A 187 -8.90 26.53 11.58
CA GLY A 187 -9.36 27.84 11.09
C GLY A 187 -8.87 28.22 9.69
N ARG A 188 -7.98 27.43 9.08
CA ARG A 188 -7.67 27.53 7.65
C ARG A 188 -8.88 27.12 6.80
N HIS A 189 -8.95 27.64 5.59
CA HIS A 189 -9.97 27.29 4.61
C HIS A 189 -9.56 26.13 3.71
N GLY A 190 -8.29 26.10 3.28
CA GLY A 190 -7.74 25.03 2.46
C GLY A 190 -6.28 24.82 2.81
N SER A 191 -5.39 25.00 1.83
CA SER A 191 -3.96 24.73 1.99
C SER A 191 -3.11 25.99 2.18
N GLU A 192 -3.69 27.14 2.51
CA GLU A 192 -2.95 28.39 2.71
C GLU A 192 -2.06 28.36 3.96
N PRO A 193 -0.95 29.08 4.05
CA PRO A 193 -0.15 29.11 5.28
C PRO A 193 -0.95 29.61 6.48
N ALA A 194 -0.80 28.95 7.63
CA ALA A 194 -1.54 29.29 8.85
C ALA A 194 -1.25 30.71 9.36
N ASP A 195 -0.11 31.30 8.98
CA ASP A 195 0.32 32.66 9.32
C ASP A 195 -0.02 33.68 8.20
N GLY A 196 -0.98 33.34 7.34
CA GLY A 196 -1.54 34.22 6.32
C GLY A 196 -0.98 34.01 4.91
N LEU A 197 -1.72 34.54 3.92
CA LEU A 197 -1.41 34.39 2.50
C LEU A 197 -0.05 35.02 2.15
N LYS A 198 0.88 34.19 1.66
CA LYS A 198 2.18 34.64 1.11
C LYS A 198 2.17 34.77 -0.42
N THR A 199 1.21 34.13 -1.06
CA THR A 199 1.01 34.13 -2.52
C THR A 199 -0.46 34.40 -2.83
N LEU A 200 -0.77 34.75 -4.08
CA LEU A 200 -2.13 35.09 -4.52
C LEU A 200 -2.79 36.18 -3.65
N THR A 201 -2.00 37.14 -3.16
CA THR A 201 -2.45 38.22 -2.27
C THR A 201 -3.25 39.32 -2.98
N SER A 202 -3.36 39.24 -4.31
CA SER A 202 -4.13 40.18 -5.11
C SER A 202 -5.38 39.50 -5.68
N GLU A 203 -6.51 40.18 -5.55
CA GLU A 203 -7.77 39.78 -6.20
C GLU A 203 -7.79 40.06 -7.72
N LYS A 204 -6.71 40.64 -8.26
CA LYS A 204 -6.61 40.93 -9.69
C LYS A 204 -6.53 39.63 -10.47
N ALA A 205 -7.53 39.39 -11.32
CA ALA A 205 -7.57 38.22 -12.19
C ALA A 205 -6.34 38.17 -13.10
N ILE A 206 -5.54 37.12 -12.95
CA ILE A 206 -4.40 36.81 -13.82
C ILE A 206 -4.93 36.12 -15.08
N LEU A 207 -5.55 36.90 -15.96
CA LEU A 207 -5.96 36.44 -17.29
C LEU A 207 -4.74 36.40 -18.22
N LYS A 208 -4.84 35.61 -19.29
CA LYS A 208 -3.81 35.58 -20.35
C LYS A 208 -3.49 36.98 -20.88
N SER A 209 -4.52 37.80 -21.08
CA SER A 209 -4.36 39.19 -21.54
C SER A 209 -3.66 40.08 -20.52
N THR A 210 -3.91 39.91 -19.22
CA THR A 210 -3.22 40.63 -18.15
C THR A 210 -1.75 40.22 -18.08
N ARG A 211 -1.47 38.92 -18.13
CA ARG A 211 -0.09 38.38 -18.18
C ARG A 211 0.67 38.87 -19.39
N ASP A 212 0.05 38.85 -20.57
CA ASP A 212 0.69 39.29 -21.82
C ASP A 212 0.97 40.80 -21.79
N LYS A 213 0.06 41.61 -21.22
CA LYS A 213 0.26 43.05 -21.03
C LYS A 213 1.38 43.34 -20.03
N GLU A 214 1.39 42.65 -18.88
CA GLU A 214 2.41 42.82 -17.85
C GLU A 214 3.79 42.35 -18.34
N ALA A 215 3.87 41.25 -19.08
CA ALA A 215 5.10 40.78 -19.72
C ALA A 215 5.62 41.77 -20.78
N LYS A 216 4.73 42.34 -21.61
CA LYS A 216 5.10 43.39 -22.57
C LYS A 216 5.57 44.66 -21.88
N ALA A 217 4.91 45.06 -20.79
CA ALA A 217 5.29 46.23 -20.00
C ALA A 217 6.65 46.02 -19.31
N ALA A 218 6.89 44.84 -18.73
CA ALA A 218 8.16 44.48 -18.12
C ALA A 218 9.30 44.41 -19.16
N ALA A 219 9.05 43.84 -20.34
CA ALA A 219 10.02 43.80 -21.44
C ALA A 219 10.33 45.21 -21.97
N LYS A 220 9.32 46.08 -22.06
CA LYS A 220 9.51 47.49 -22.44
C LYS A 220 10.34 48.22 -21.38
N ALA A 221 9.99 48.09 -20.10
CA ALA A 221 10.72 48.72 -18.99
C ALA A 221 12.19 48.25 -18.92
N ALA A 222 12.45 46.94 -19.15
CA ALA A 222 13.80 46.41 -19.22
C ALA A 222 14.59 46.96 -20.42
N LYS A 223 13.93 47.16 -21.57
CA LYS A 223 14.54 47.74 -22.76
C LYS A 223 14.84 49.23 -22.58
N ASP A 224 13.91 49.97 -21.98
CA ASP A 224 14.07 51.39 -21.68
C ASP A 224 15.18 51.63 -20.64
N ALA A 225 15.30 50.75 -19.64
CA ALA A 225 16.40 50.76 -18.66
C ALA A 225 17.76 50.43 -19.30
N ALA A 226 17.82 49.49 -20.25
CA ALA A 226 19.05 49.17 -20.99
C ALA A 226 19.48 50.30 -21.95
N ALA A 227 18.53 51.04 -22.52
CA ALA A 227 18.80 52.20 -23.39
C ALA A 227 19.25 53.45 -22.61
N ALA A 228 18.90 53.53 -21.31
CA ALA A 228 19.30 54.63 -20.42
C ALA A 228 20.67 54.41 -19.75
N ALA A 229 21.32 53.25 -19.94
CA ALA A 229 22.67 53.01 -19.44
C ALA A 229 23.71 53.72 -20.35
N PRO A 230 24.57 54.62 -19.84
CA PRO A 230 25.54 55.33 -20.66
C PRO A 230 26.62 54.37 -21.22
N ALA A 231 26.95 54.56 -22.50
CA ALA A 231 27.99 53.78 -23.19
C ALA A 231 29.39 54.16 -22.67
N ALA A 232 29.98 53.30 -21.84
CA ALA A 232 31.40 53.37 -21.53
C ALA A 232 32.21 52.69 -22.65
N ALA A 233 33.03 53.47 -23.36
CA ALA A 233 34.03 52.99 -24.31
C ALA A 233 35.23 52.34 -23.58
N PRO A 234 36.02 51.48 -24.25
CA PRO A 234 36.78 50.42 -23.59
C PRO A 234 38.13 50.90 -23.08
N ALA A 235 38.46 50.59 -21.82
CA ALA A 235 39.82 50.73 -21.29
C ALA A 235 40.56 49.39 -21.41
N ALA A 236 41.73 49.47 -22.06
CA ALA A 236 42.68 48.39 -22.23
C ALA A 236 43.31 47.92 -20.90
N VAL A 237 43.71 46.66 -20.95
CA VAL A 237 44.36 45.81 -19.94
C VAL A 237 45.56 46.48 -19.23
N VAL A 238 45.61 46.44 -17.90
CA VAL A 238 46.87 46.25 -17.14
C VAL A 238 46.58 45.45 -15.85
N SER A 239 47.29 44.33 -15.71
CA SER A 239 47.39 43.49 -14.52
C SER A 239 47.96 44.21 -13.30
N GLN A 240 47.49 43.90 -12.08
CA GLN A 240 48.37 43.48 -10.97
C GLN A 240 47.60 43.07 -9.69
N ALA A 241 47.99 41.88 -9.21
CA ALA A 241 48.15 41.35 -7.84
C ALA A 241 47.32 41.86 -6.64
N VAL A 242 46.80 40.88 -5.90
CA VAL A 242 46.22 40.91 -4.53
C VAL A 242 47.29 41.26 -3.46
N PRO A 243 46.93 41.67 -2.22
CA PRO A 243 46.61 40.69 -1.17
C PRO A 243 45.51 41.09 -0.15
N ALA A 244 45.19 40.10 0.68
CA ALA A 244 44.02 39.91 1.55
C ALA A 244 43.86 40.84 2.77
N ALA A 245 42.61 41.02 3.22
CA ALA A 245 42.23 41.28 4.62
C ALA A 245 40.77 40.85 4.93
N ALA A 246 40.51 40.53 6.20
CA ALA A 246 39.47 39.67 6.82
C ALA A 246 37.98 40.15 6.78
N PRO A 247 37.00 39.28 7.14
CA PRO A 247 35.57 39.54 6.96
C PRO A 247 34.83 40.01 8.23
N ALA A 248 33.84 40.91 8.07
CA ALA A 248 32.74 41.18 8.99
C ALA A 248 31.56 41.85 8.21
N PRO A 249 30.31 41.80 8.71
CA PRO A 249 29.16 41.31 7.96
C PRO A 249 28.38 42.39 7.19
N ALA A 250 27.77 42.01 6.06
CA ALA A 250 26.83 42.84 5.31
C ALA A 250 25.44 42.21 5.23
N ALA A 251 24.45 43.07 5.49
CA ALA A 251 23.01 42.86 5.34
C ALA A 251 22.60 42.55 3.87
N PRO A 252 21.36 42.08 3.62
CA PRO A 252 21.03 41.39 2.38
C PRO A 252 20.86 42.35 1.20
N ALA A 253 21.57 42.06 0.11
CA ALA A 253 21.36 42.72 -1.18
C ALA A 253 20.14 42.13 -1.89
N ALA A 254 19.22 43.02 -2.27
CA ALA A 254 18.08 42.74 -3.12
C ALA A 254 18.53 42.27 -4.52
N SER A 255 18.06 41.11 -4.96
CA SER A 255 18.22 40.62 -6.33
C SER A 255 17.08 41.13 -7.22
N GLY A 256 17.43 41.91 -8.25
CA GLY A 256 16.52 42.35 -9.31
C GLY A 256 16.02 41.22 -10.22
N PRO A 257 15.03 41.50 -11.11
CA PRO A 257 14.24 40.48 -11.78
C PRO A 257 14.94 39.87 -13.01
N VAL A 258 15.00 38.54 -13.05
CA VAL A 258 15.42 37.76 -14.23
C VAL A 258 14.20 37.55 -15.14
N ALA A 259 14.35 37.85 -16.44
CA ALA A 259 13.29 37.72 -17.45
C ALA A 259 13.00 36.24 -17.81
N PRO A 260 11.74 35.87 -18.14
CA PRO A 260 11.37 34.48 -18.41
C PRO A 260 11.79 34.00 -19.81
N SER A 261 12.58 32.92 -19.87
CA SER A 261 12.96 32.21 -21.09
C SER A 261 11.80 31.36 -21.63
N LYS A 262 11.60 31.39 -22.96
CA LYS A 262 10.60 30.59 -23.69
C LYS A 262 10.90 29.10 -23.59
N SER A 263 9.96 28.33 -23.04
CA SER A 263 10.03 26.87 -22.94
C SER A 263 9.99 26.20 -24.33
N GLY A 264 11.16 25.77 -24.82
CA GLY A 264 11.28 24.63 -25.73
C GLY A 264 11.33 23.33 -24.91
N LYS A 265 10.84 22.22 -25.48
CA LYS A 265 10.80 20.89 -24.85
C LYS A 265 12.14 20.54 -24.15
N PRO A 266 12.13 20.02 -22.92
CA PRO A 266 13.37 19.73 -22.21
C PRO A 266 14.13 18.60 -22.88
N LYS A 267 15.37 18.89 -23.33
CA LYS A 267 16.45 17.90 -23.33
C LYS A 267 16.93 17.79 -21.89
N THR A 268 16.89 16.59 -21.34
CA THR A 268 17.22 16.33 -19.95
C THR A 268 18.74 16.25 -19.77
N ASP A 269 19.36 17.35 -19.37
CA ASP A 269 20.68 17.31 -18.72
C ASP A 269 20.48 17.33 -17.21
N ALA A 270 19.86 16.25 -16.70
CA ALA A 270 19.76 16.03 -15.27
C ALA A 270 21.18 15.84 -14.70
N PRO A 271 21.50 16.40 -13.51
CA PRO A 271 22.78 16.19 -12.84
C PRO A 271 23.08 14.73 -12.47
N GLU A 272 22.16 13.79 -12.74
CA GLU A 272 22.36 12.35 -12.56
C GLU A 272 23.04 11.64 -13.75
N THR A 273 23.30 12.33 -14.87
CA THR A 273 23.99 11.75 -16.04
C THR A 273 25.28 12.46 -16.43
N SER A 274 25.91 13.21 -15.51
CA SER A 274 27.26 13.75 -15.75
C SER A 274 28.31 12.62 -15.73
N PRO A 275 29.09 12.40 -16.80
CA PRO A 275 30.21 11.45 -16.81
C PRO A 275 31.36 11.83 -15.87
N ALA A 276 31.31 13.01 -15.23
CA ALA A 276 32.32 13.50 -14.30
C ALA A 276 32.18 12.94 -12.87
N LEU A 277 31.11 12.20 -12.56
CA LEU A 277 30.94 11.50 -11.28
C LEU A 277 31.38 10.05 -11.39
N ALA A 278 32.65 9.84 -11.71
CA ALA A 278 33.32 8.57 -11.53
C ALA A 278 34.32 8.70 -10.37
N THR A 279 33.98 8.11 -9.21
CA THR A 279 34.84 7.35 -8.27
C THR A 279 34.35 7.44 -6.80
N PRO A 280 34.59 6.38 -5.99
CA PRO A 280 34.18 6.33 -4.58
C PRO A 280 35.22 7.03 -3.69
N SER A 281 34.76 7.88 -2.75
CA SER A 281 35.66 8.43 -1.73
C SER A 281 35.72 7.49 -0.50
N PRO A 282 36.91 7.09 -0.02
CA PRO A 282 37.09 6.10 1.03
C PRO A 282 37.15 6.78 2.40
N VAL A 283 36.01 7.07 3.01
CA VAL A 283 35.99 7.52 4.42
C VAL A 283 35.07 6.62 5.22
N LYS A 284 35.70 5.77 6.03
CA LYS A 284 35.06 4.86 6.98
C LYS A 284 34.73 5.67 8.25
N VAL A 285 33.46 5.97 8.49
CA VAL A 285 33.04 6.62 9.75
C VAL A 285 33.05 5.56 10.86
N ALA A 286 33.65 5.90 12.00
CA ALA A 286 33.85 4.98 13.12
C ALA A 286 32.55 4.67 13.88
N PRO A 287 32.36 3.43 14.37
CA PRO A 287 31.11 2.93 14.99
C PRO A 287 30.80 3.50 16.38
N ALA A 288 31.55 4.49 16.88
CA ALA A 288 31.40 5.03 18.23
C ALA A 288 30.38 6.19 18.32
N THR A 289 30.06 6.85 17.21
CA THR A 289 29.14 8.01 17.22
C THR A 289 27.67 7.61 17.03
N GLU A 290 27.40 6.36 16.66
CA GLU A 290 26.03 5.81 16.50
C GLU A 290 25.44 5.29 17.83
N LYS A 291 26.24 5.18 18.89
CA LYS A 291 25.81 4.63 20.19
C LYS A 291 25.35 5.66 21.23
N ALA A 292 25.41 6.96 20.94
CA ALA A 292 25.12 8.01 21.93
C ALA A 292 23.72 8.64 21.83
N ALA A 293 22.87 8.22 20.89
CA ALA A 293 21.53 8.81 20.71
C ALA A 293 20.39 7.77 20.60
N SER A 294 20.56 6.58 21.17
CA SER A 294 19.45 5.62 21.30
C SER A 294 18.98 5.58 22.74
N VAL A 295 17.86 6.25 23.02
CA VAL A 295 17.12 6.06 24.27
C VAL A 295 16.50 4.66 24.23
N ARG A 296 16.76 3.89 25.28
CA ARG A 296 16.35 2.50 25.42
C ARG A 296 14.85 2.39 25.62
N ALA A 297 14.16 1.62 24.77
CA ALA A 297 12.74 1.30 24.92
C ALA A 297 12.45 0.67 26.29
N PRO A 298 11.32 0.99 26.95
CA PRO A 298 10.90 0.30 28.17
C PRO A 298 10.73 -1.20 27.90
N ARG A 299 11.27 -2.03 28.78
CA ARG A 299 11.18 -3.50 28.69
C ARG A 299 9.72 -3.94 28.85
N HIS A 300 9.21 -4.71 27.89
CA HIS A 300 8.00 -5.51 28.05
C HIS A 300 8.10 -6.34 29.34
N SER A 301 7.21 -6.09 30.30
CA SER A 301 6.99 -6.96 31.44
C SER A 301 6.10 -8.13 30.99
N ALA A 302 6.68 -9.33 30.92
CA ALA A 302 5.95 -10.57 30.68
C ALA A 302 5.09 -11.03 31.88
N ALA A 303 5.07 -10.28 32.99
CA ALA A 303 4.35 -10.65 34.21
C ALA A 303 2.88 -10.15 34.24
N ASN A 304 2.46 -9.29 33.31
CA ASN A 304 1.12 -8.70 33.32
C ASN A 304 0.27 -9.05 32.08
N ALA A 305 0.72 -9.97 31.23
CA ALA A 305 0.03 -10.36 30.00
C ALA A 305 -1.05 -11.44 30.18
N ASN A 306 -1.25 -11.96 31.39
CA ASN A 306 -2.25 -13.00 31.68
C ASN A 306 -2.81 -12.86 33.11
N GLN A 307 -3.53 -11.78 33.39
CA GLN A 307 -4.46 -11.74 34.52
C GLN A 307 -5.82 -11.27 34.01
N ALA A 308 -6.67 -12.25 33.67
CA ALA A 308 -8.11 -12.06 33.63
C ALA A 308 -8.64 -12.31 35.05
N SER A 309 -9.48 -11.41 35.56
CA SER A 309 -10.13 -11.53 36.86
C SER A 309 -11.04 -12.78 36.93
N PRO A 310 -11.06 -13.54 38.04
CA PRO A 310 -11.77 -14.81 38.17
C PRO A 310 -13.27 -14.67 38.50
N GLU A 311 -13.97 -13.71 37.90
CA GLU A 311 -15.40 -13.51 38.10
C GLU A 311 -16.16 -13.56 36.77
N VAL A 312 -16.32 -14.77 36.21
CA VAL A 312 -17.44 -15.14 35.30
C VAL A 312 -17.63 -16.66 35.10
N GLU A 313 -16.79 -17.53 35.69
CA GLU A 313 -17.07 -18.98 35.66
C GLU A 313 -18.08 -19.40 36.74
N ALA A 314 -19.37 -19.11 36.55
CA ALA A 314 -20.44 -19.85 37.24
C ALA A 314 -21.85 -19.59 36.66
N VAL A 315 -22.17 -19.99 35.42
CA VAL A 315 -23.58 -20.33 35.06
C VAL A 315 -23.65 -21.46 34.01
N SER A 316 -23.97 -22.65 34.51
CA SER A 316 -24.93 -23.66 34.02
C SER A 316 -25.06 -24.01 32.52
N LYS A 317 -24.71 -25.27 32.22
CA LYS A 317 -24.99 -26.09 31.01
C LYS A 317 -26.34 -25.82 30.32
N PRO A 318 -26.42 -25.85 28.97
CA PRO A 318 -27.69 -25.96 28.27
C PRO A 318 -28.23 -27.40 28.25
N ARG A 319 -29.54 -27.46 28.43
CA ARG A 319 -30.42 -28.63 28.54
C ARG A 319 -30.61 -29.32 27.18
N SER A 320 -30.65 -30.65 27.21
CA SER A 320 -30.91 -31.53 26.07
C SER A 320 -32.39 -31.67 25.73
N GLY A 321 -32.71 -31.59 24.42
CA GLY A 321 -33.81 -32.32 23.75
C GLY A 321 -34.86 -31.45 23.04
N PRO A 322 -35.66 -31.99 22.08
CA PRO A 322 -35.60 -33.32 21.45
C PRO A 322 -35.42 -33.28 19.91
N LYS A 323 -34.96 -34.41 19.37
CA LYS A 323 -35.02 -34.75 17.94
C LYS A 323 -36.47 -35.05 17.55
N ASN A 324 -36.99 -34.45 16.49
CA ASN A 324 -37.91 -35.11 15.55
C ASN A 324 -37.97 -34.37 14.21
N LYS A 325 -37.93 -35.17 13.14
CA LYS A 325 -37.94 -34.80 11.72
C LYS A 325 -39.29 -34.27 11.26
N ALA A 326 -39.27 -33.33 10.31
CA ALA A 326 -40.13 -33.36 9.12
C ALA A 326 -39.42 -32.64 7.97
N GLU A 327 -39.30 -33.33 6.84
CA GLU A 327 -38.76 -32.87 5.56
C GLU A 327 -39.94 -32.55 4.63
N PRO A 328 -39.83 -31.57 3.73
CA PRO A 328 -40.51 -31.67 2.45
C PRO A 328 -39.52 -31.65 1.29
N ALA A 329 -39.69 -32.66 0.44
CA ALA A 329 -39.02 -32.85 -0.83
C ALA A 329 -39.52 -31.87 -1.89
N ALA A 330 -38.60 -31.28 -2.65
CA ALA A 330 -38.77 -31.05 -4.09
C ALA A 330 -37.43 -30.68 -4.73
N ALA A 331 -37.14 -31.33 -5.85
CA ALA A 331 -35.84 -31.40 -6.49
C ALA A 331 -35.46 -30.13 -7.26
N PHE A 332 -34.17 -29.75 -7.17
CA PHE A 332 -33.40 -29.28 -8.31
C PHE A 332 -31.96 -29.80 -8.19
N LYS A 333 -31.52 -30.62 -9.15
CA LYS A 333 -30.16 -31.16 -9.22
C LYS A 333 -29.20 -30.08 -9.73
N ALA A 334 -28.23 -29.67 -8.91
CA ALA A 334 -27.07 -28.92 -9.36
C ALA A 334 -25.99 -29.88 -9.89
N PRO A 335 -25.22 -29.52 -10.94
CA PRO A 335 -24.10 -30.33 -11.42
C PRO A 335 -23.00 -30.38 -10.35
N GLU A 336 -22.39 -31.56 -10.19
CA GLU A 336 -21.38 -31.87 -9.18
C GLU A 336 -20.30 -30.78 -9.08
N THR A 337 -20.39 -30.00 -8.01
CA THR A 337 -19.30 -29.16 -7.55
C THR A 337 -18.33 -30.07 -6.81
N LYS A 338 -17.12 -30.21 -7.36
CA LYS A 338 -16.01 -30.92 -6.72
C LYS A 338 -15.90 -30.47 -5.26
N GLN A 339 -15.84 -31.46 -4.37
CA GLN A 339 -15.68 -31.32 -2.93
C GLN A 339 -14.53 -30.37 -2.55
N PRO A 340 -14.60 -29.71 -1.38
CA PRO A 340 -13.54 -28.85 -0.89
C PRO A 340 -12.25 -29.65 -0.70
N VAL A 341 -11.17 -29.18 -1.35
CA VAL A 341 -9.86 -29.82 -1.30
C VAL A 341 -9.33 -29.77 0.14
N ALA A 342 -9.24 -30.93 0.77
CA ALA A 342 -8.58 -31.16 2.04
C ALA A 342 -7.14 -30.62 2.03
N LYS A 343 -6.61 -30.22 3.20
CA LYS A 343 -5.17 -30.00 3.38
C LYS A 343 -4.47 -31.29 2.97
N THR A 344 -3.70 -31.25 1.87
CA THR A 344 -2.94 -32.40 1.38
C THR A 344 -1.99 -32.86 2.48
N GLU A 345 -2.18 -34.09 2.96
CA GLU A 345 -1.23 -34.73 3.87
C GLU A 345 0.13 -34.85 3.16
N LYS A 346 1.22 -34.65 3.91
CA LYS A 346 2.58 -34.80 3.34
C LYS A 346 2.76 -36.24 2.87
N PRO A 347 3.34 -36.48 1.68
CA PRO A 347 3.66 -37.82 1.21
C PRO A 347 4.50 -38.60 2.22
N SER A 348 4.25 -39.92 2.35
CA SER A 348 4.97 -40.80 3.27
C SER A 348 6.46 -40.90 2.94
N LEU A 349 7.30 -41.04 3.96
CA LEU A 349 8.75 -41.21 3.82
C LEU A 349 9.15 -42.58 3.25
N ASP A 350 8.23 -43.55 3.25
CA ASP A 350 8.41 -44.91 2.72
C ASP A 350 7.88 -45.07 1.27
N ASP A 351 7.55 -43.96 0.61
CA ASP A 351 7.03 -44.00 -0.78
C ASP A 351 8.12 -44.39 -1.77
N LYS A 352 7.79 -45.30 -2.70
CA LYS A 352 8.66 -45.74 -3.81
C LYS A 352 9.12 -44.61 -4.73
N ASN A 353 8.41 -43.48 -4.74
CA ASN A 353 8.74 -42.29 -5.54
C ASN A 353 9.58 -41.27 -4.77
N ARG A 354 9.95 -41.54 -3.52
CA ARG A 354 10.90 -40.71 -2.79
C ARG A 354 12.29 -40.81 -3.46
N PRO A 355 12.97 -39.67 -3.72
CA PRO A 355 14.32 -39.72 -4.26
C PRO A 355 15.28 -40.47 -3.33
N ALA A 356 16.20 -41.24 -3.91
CA ALA A 356 17.22 -41.96 -3.16
C ALA A 356 18.15 -40.98 -2.42
N GLY A 357 18.10 -41.01 -1.09
CA GLY A 357 19.03 -40.29 -0.23
C GLY A 357 20.37 -41.03 -0.13
N ILE A 358 21.45 -40.28 0.04
CA ILE A 358 22.78 -40.80 0.38
C ILE A 358 23.14 -40.38 1.79
N GLU A 359 24.06 -41.10 2.43
CA GLU A 359 24.73 -40.60 3.63
C GLU A 359 25.55 -39.36 3.28
N ARG A 360 25.68 -38.44 4.24
CA ARG A 360 26.29 -37.12 4.01
C ARG A 360 27.71 -37.27 3.41
N PRO A 361 27.95 -36.85 2.15
CA PRO A 361 29.25 -36.96 1.52
C PRO A 361 30.26 -35.97 2.11
N ALA A 362 31.56 -36.23 1.90
CA ALA A 362 32.64 -35.34 2.33
C ALA A 362 32.58 -33.96 1.65
N THR A 363 32.06 -33.91 0.42
CA THR A 363 31.81 -32.68 -0.34
C THR A 363 30.30 -32.49 -0.53
N VAL A 364 29.75 -31.46 0.10
CA VAL A 364 28.32 -31.09 0.01
C VAL A 364 28.21 -29.87 -0.89
N ASP A 365 27.32 -29.91 -1.87
CA ASP A 365 27.05 -28.78 -2.76
C ASP A 365 26.15 -27.75 -2.06
N ASP A 366 26.32 -26.48 -2.41
CA ASP A 366 25.43 -25.41 -1.95
C ASP A 366 24.13 -25.42 -2.77
N LEU A 367 23.11 -26.13 -2.28
CA LEU A 367 21.83 -26.28 -3.00
C LEU A 367 21.07 -24.96 -3.09
N LYS A 368 21.40 -23.94 -2.30
CA LYS A 368 20.77 -22.61 -2.38
C LYS A 368 21.06 -21.92 -3.72
N LEU A 369 22.09 -22.35 -4.46
CA LEU A 369 22.37 -21.85 -5.81
C LEU A 369 21.27 -22.21 -6.84
N ILE A 370 20.35 -23.11 -6.51
CA ILE A 370 19.16 -23.38 -7.31
C ILE A 370 18.09 -22.34 -6.94
N SER A 371 17.66 -21.54 -7.92
CA SER A 371 16.63 -20.52 -7.73
C SER A 371 15.37 -21.12 -7.12
N GLY A 372 15.06 -20.68 -5.90
CA GLY A 372 13.89 -21.11 -5.14
C GLY A 372 14.19 -22.09 -4.01
N VAL A 373 15.42 -22.57 -3.89
CA VAL A 373 15.94 -23.28 -2.72
C VAL A 373 16.53 -22.26 -1.75
N GLY A 374 15.83 -21.99 -0.65
CA GLY A 374 16.36 -21.18 0.46
C GLY A 374 17.00 -22.04 1.56
N PRO A 375 17.63 -21.43 2.58
CA PRO A 375 18.31 -22.17 3.66
C PRO A 375 17.42 -23.20 4.38
N LYS A 376 16.13 -22.87 4.55
CA LYS A 376 15.16 -23.79 5.16
C LYS A 376 14.86 -25.00 4.29
N ILE A 377 14.83 -24.81 2.97
CA ILE A 377 14.53 -25.85 2.00
C ILE A 377 15.75 -26.76 1.85
N GLU A 378 16.94 -26.19 1.75
CA GLU A 378 18.21 -26.91 1.79
C GLU A 378 18.31 -27.81 3.03
N ALA A 379 18.00 -27.29 4.22
CA ALA A 379 17.99 -28.11 5.44
C ALA A 379 17.02 -29.31 5.36
N ILE A 380 15.85 -29.13 4.74
CA ILE A 380 14.89 -30.22 4.52
C ILE A 380 15.43 -31.23 3.50
N LEU A 381 16.03 -30.78 2.40
CA LEU A 381 16.64 -31.66 1.40
C LEU A 381 17.81 -32.46 1.99
N HIS A 382 18.63 -31.83 2.82
CA HIS A 382 19.69 -32.51 3.59
C HIS A 382 19.11 -33.56 4.53
N SER A 383 17.99 -33.28 5.21
CA SER A 383 17.33 -34.29 6.07
C SER A 383 16.76 -35.47 5.28
N LEU A 384 16.49 -35.29 3.98
CA LEU A 384 16.06 -36.35 3.07
C LEU A 384 17.23 -37.12 2.44
N GLY A 385 18.48 -36.74 2.71
CA GLY A 385 19.69 -37.35 2.16
C GLY A 385 20.12 -36.79 0.81
N ILE A 386 19.68 -35.58 0.44
CA ILE A 386 20.00 -34.93 -0.83
C ILE A 386 21.01 -33.82 -0.54
N TYR A 387 22.25 -33.99 -1.00
CA TYR A 387 23.37 -33.10 -0.66
C TYR A 387 24.13 -32.56 -1.88
N THR A 388 23.81 -33.04 -3.09
CA THR A 388 24.56 -32.70 -4.32
C THR A 388 23.65 -32.26 -5.46
N PHE A 389 24.15 -31.40 -6.35
CA PHE A 389 23.45 -31.01 -7.58
C PHE A 389 23.22 -32.22 -8.50
N ALA A 390 24.12 -33.20 -8.47
CA ALA A 390 23.99 -34.43 -9.25
C ALA A 390 22.73 -35.23 -8.88
N GLN A 391 22.38 -35.28 -7.59
CA GLN A 391 21.15 -35.95 -7.13
C GLN A 391 19.90 -35.23 -7.65
N VAL A 392 19.83 -33.91 -7.51
CA VAL A 392 18.69 -33.11 -8.01
C VAL A 392 18.60 -33.19 -9.53
N ALA A 393 19.73 -33.18 -10.23
CA ALA A 393 19.81 -33.32 -11.69
C ALA A 393 19.30 -34.68 -12.21
N ALA A 394 19.33 -35.72 -11.37
CA ALA A 394 18.91 -37.08 -11.73
C ALA A 394 17.41 -37.36 -11.46
N TRP A 395 16.68 -36.43 -10.82
CA TRP A 395 15.28 -36.66 -10.44
C TRP A 395 14.35 -36.88 -11.64
N LYS A 396 13.65 -38.01 -11.61
CA LYS A 396 12.54 -38.36 -12.50
C LYS A 396 11.28 -37.57 -12.13
N LYS A 397 10.30 -37.57 -13.04
CA LYS A 397 9.05 -36.81 -12.85
C LYS A 397 8.33 -37.18 -11.55
N ALA A 398 8.22 -38.47 -11.24
CA ALA A 398 7.59 -38.95 -10.01
C ALA A 398 8.33 -38.49 -8.72
N GLU A 399 9.67 -38.43 -8.76
CA GLU A 399 10.49 -37.95 -7.65
C GLU A 399 10.30 -36.44 -7.42
N ARG A 400 10.17 -35.66 -8.50
CA ARG A 400 9.87 -34.22 -8.41
C ARG A 400 8.49 -33.96 -7.83
N GLU A 401 7.48 -34.71 -8.29
CA GLU A 401 6.11 -34.59 -7.79
C GLU A 401 6.02 -34.96 -6.30
N TRP A 402 6.76 -35.99 -5.87
CA TRP A 402 6.85 -36.37 -4.47
C TRP A 402 7.50 -35.27 -3.61
N VAL A 403 8.66 -34.75 -4.03
CA VAL A 403 9.36 -33.68 -3.29
C VAL A 403 8.54 -32.38 -3.27
N ASP A 404 7.87 -32.05 -4.38
CA ASP A 404 6.98 -30.88 -4.47
C ASP A 404 5.79 -31.00 -3.52
N GLY A 405 5.19 -32.20 -3.42
CA GLY A 405 4.15 -32.50 -2.44
C GLY A 405 4.65 -32.44 -1.00
N TYR A 406 5.84 -32.99 -0.72
CA TYR A 406 6.45 -33.00 0.61
C TYR A 406 6.81 -31.59 1.10
N LEU A 407 7.27 -30.72 0.19
CA LEU A 407 7.55 -29.31 0.44
C LEU A 407 6.31 -28.39 0.32
N ASN A 408 5.15 -28.95 -0.06
CA ASN A 408 3.88 -28.24 -0.27
C ASN A 408 3.98 -27.08 -1.28
N PHE A 409 4.65 -27.34 -2.40
CA PHE A 409 5.03 -26.36 -3.41
C PHE A 409 4.07 -26.23 -4.60
N ARG A 410 3.14 -27.17 -4.77
CA ARG A 410 2.07 -27.12 -5.77
C ARG A 410 2.58 -26.88 -7.20
N GLY A 411 3.61 -27.61 -7.60
CA GLY A 411 4.21 -27.62 -8.93
C GLY A 411 5.37 -26.65 -9.14
N ARG A 412 5.90 -26.04 -8.06
CA ARG A 412 7.00 -25.06 -8.15
C ARG A 412 8.29 -25.69 -8.67
N ILE A 413 8.59 -26.92 -8.28
CA ILE A 413 9.87 -27.56 -8.65
C ILE A 413 10.00 -27.69 -10.18
N GLU A 414 8.88 -27.98 -10.86
CA GLU A 414 8.84 -28.05 -12.33
C GLU A 414 8.87 -26.64 -12.95
N ARG A 415 8.02 -25.73 -12.46
CA ARG A 415 7.93 -24.35 -12.99
C ARG A 415 9.25 -23.58 -12.87
N ASP A 416 9.96 -23.78 -11.77
CA ASP A 416 11.24 -23.13 -11.50
C ASP A 416 12.41 -23.96 -12.08
N ASP A 417 12.17 -25.01 -12.88
CA ASP A 417 13.19 -25.76 -13.64
C ASP A 417 14.37 -26.30 -12.79
N TRP A 418 14.11 -26.77 -11.56
CA TRP A 418 15.16 -27.16 -10.60
C TRP A 418 16.16 -28.18 -11.16
N VAL A 419 15.68 -29.19 -11.90
CA VAL A 419 16.55 -30.22 -12.50
C VAL A 419 17.48 -29.63 -13.56
N LYS A 420 17.01 -28.68 -14.36
CA LYS A 420 17.81 -28.04 -15.41
C LYS A 420 18.88 -27.14 -14.80
N GLN A 421 18.54 -26.42 -13.73
CA GLN A 421 19.47 -25.61 -12.95
C GLN A 421 20.55 -26.46 -12.29
N ALA A 422 20.14 -27.55 -11.62
CA ALA A 422 21.05 -28.50 -11.00
C ALA A 422 21.99 -29.15 -12.01
N LYS A 423 21.52 -29.49 -13.22
CA LYS A 423 22.36 -30.01 -14.31
C LYS A 423 23.45 -29.02 -14.74
N ALA A 424 23.13 -27.73 -14.84
CA ALA A 424 24.11 -26.70 -15.18
C ALA A 424 25.15 -26.53 -14.07
N LEU A 425 24.71 -26.50 -12.81
CA LEU A 425 25.59 -26.38 -11.65
C LEU A 425 26.49 -27.62 -11.47
N ALA A 426 25.96 -28.83 -11.69
CA ALA A 426 26.73 -30.07 -11.62
C ALA A 426 27.80 -30.18 -12.72
N LYS A 427 27.56 -29.57 -13.89
CA LYS A 427 28.46 -29.68 -15.06
C LYS A 427 29.63 -28.70 -15.03
N GLY A 428 29.43 -27.48 -14.53
CA GLY A 428 30.48 -26.46 -14.52
C GLY A 428 30.25 -25.32 -13.53
N GLY A 429 29.48 -25.60 -12.46
CA GLY A 429 29.21 -24.64 -11.40
C GLY A 429 28.54 -23.35 -11.88
N VAL A 430 28.88 -22.26 -11.20
CA VAL A 430 28.29 -20.93 -11.46
C VAL A 430 28.57 -20.43 -12.88
N ALA A 431 29.74 -20.74 -13.45
CA ALA A 431 30.10 -20.32 -14.80
C ALA A 431 29.20 -20.96 -15.87
N GLU A 432 28.95 -22.27 -15.76
CA GLU A 432 28.05 -22.99 -16.65
C GLU A 432 26.58 -22.56 -16.44
N TYR A 433 26.18 -22.27 -15.20
CA TYR A 433 24.86 -21.72 -14.90
C TYR A 433 24.63 -20.37 -15.59
N ILE A 434 25.60 -19.45 -15.51
CA ILE A 434 25.51 -18.15 -16.21
C ILE A 434 25.45 -18.34 -17.72
N ARG A 435 26.23 -19.28 -18.27
CA ARG A 435 26.21 -19.59 -19.71
C ARG A 435 24.85 -20.12 -20.18
N VAL A 436 24.18 -20.94 -19.37
CA VAL A 436 22.90 -21.57 -19.74
C VAL A 436 21.69 -20.65 -19.50
N PHE A 437 21.71 -19.85 -18.42
CA PHE A 437 20.56 -19.06 -17.99
C PHE A 437 20.73 -17.55 -18.17
N GLY A 438 21.91 -17.06 -18.59
CA GLY A 438 22.20 -15.64 -18.82
C GLY A 438 22.21 -14.77 -17.57
N LYS A 439 22.15 -15.38 -16.38
CA LYS A 439 22.10 -14.70 -15.08
C LYS A 439 22.88 -15.47 -14.02
N LYS A 440 23.32 -14.78 -12.96
CA LYS A 440 23.94 -15.43 -11.80
C LYS A 440 22.88 -16.24 -11.03
N PRO A 441 23.26 -17.38 -10.43
CA PRO A 441 22.41 -18.07 -9.46
C PRO A 441 22.15 -17.14 -8.27
N VAL A 442 20.95 -17.21 -7.71
CA VAL A 442 20.42 -16.29 -6.68
C VAL A 442 20.41 -16.97 -5.34
#